data_AF-A0A7Y4K2B0-F1
#
_entry.id   AF-A0A7Y4K2B0-F1
#
_cell.length_a   1.000
_cell.length_b   1.000
_cell.length_c   1.000
_cell.angle_alpha   90.00
_cell.angle_beta   90.00
_cell.angle_gamma   90.00
#
_symmetry.space_group_name_H-M   'P 1'
#
loop_
_entity.id
_entity.type
_entity.pdbx_description
1 polymer ?
#
loop_
_entity_poly.entity_id
_entity_poly.type
_entity_poly.pdbx_seq_one_letter_code
_entity_poly.pdbx_strand_id
1 'polypeptide(L)'
;HLERQGKLTDAAMREVVEYTRGDYATALMKGRSDPQATEAMLRRVTALTGLDPQFVRRAGGRLETQAYLREVFRDKGTLGSRYDSNVTAFDPFPNDPEQRANDPLLDSIIAPTTTAMVDFVTRVVGWKVDARYQALNYD
;
A
#
# COMPACT_ATOMS: atom_id res chain seq x y z
N HIS A 1 -0.87 -10.40 -0.26
CA HIS A 1 -1.53 -11.66 0.15
C HIS A 1 -0.76 -12.89 -0.32
N LEU A 2 -0.55 -13.04 -1.64
CA LEU A 2 0.18 -14.19 -2.22
C LEU A 2 1.56 -14.41 -1.61
N GLU A 3 2.33 -13.34 -1.42
CA GLU A 3 3.66 -13.39 -0.81
C GLU A 3 3.64 -14.00 0.60
N ARG A 4 2.79 -13.49 1.50
CA ARG A 4 2.62 -14.03 2.86
C ARG A 4 2.15 -15.49 2.90
N GLN A 5 1.59 -16.00 1.80
CA GLN A 5 1.21 -17.41 1.67
C GLN A 5 2.28 -18.26 0.98
N GLY A 6 3.41 -17.69 0.57
CA GLY A 6 4.42 -18.39 -0.22
C GLY A 6 3.96 -18.76 -1.63
N LYS A 7 2.97 -18.03 -2.18
CA LYS A 7 2.35 -18.31 -3.49
C LYS A 7 2.65 -17.23 -4.53
N LEU A 8 3.52 -16.27 -4.23
CA LEU A 8 3.93 -15.26 -5.18
C LEU A 8 4.83 -15.89 -6.24
N THR A 9 4.28 -16.08 -7.42
CA THR A 9 4.97 -16.63 -8.60
C THR A 9 4.55 -15.85 -9.83
N ASP A 10 5.35 -15.91 -10.89
CA ASP A 10 5.01 -15.27 -12.17
C ASP A 10 3.69 -15.79 -12.74
N ALA A 11 3.39 -17.08 -12.56
CA ALA A 11 2.13 -17.68 -12.98
C ALA A 11 0.95 -17.11 -12.19
N ALA A 12 1.04 -17.06 -10.85
CA ALA A 12 0.00 -16.48 -10.02
C ALA A 12 -0.22 -15.00 -10.32
N MET A 13 0.85 -14.24 -10.58
CA MET A 13 0.76 -12.84 -10.96
C MET A 13 0.16 -12.64 -12.36
N ARG A 14 0.44 -13.54 -13.31
CA ARG A 14 -0.17 -13.49 -14.65
C ARG A 14 -1.70 -13.57 -14.57
N GLU A 15 -2.23 -14.50 -13.78
CA GLU A 15 -3.69 -14.61 -13.56
C GLU A 15 -4.28 -13.33 -12.95
N VAL A 16 -3.57 -12.69 -12.00
CA VAL A 16 -4.00 -11.42 -11.41
C VAL A 16 -3.98 -10.30 -12.46
N VAL A 17 -2.95 -10.24 -13.30
CA VAL A 17 -2.82 -9.24 -14.37
C VAL A 17 -3.91 -9.41 -15.43
N GLU A 18 -4.19 -10.64 -15.85
CA GLU A 18 -5.27 -10.94 -16.81
C GLU A 18 -6.63 -10.54 -16.25
N TYR A 19 -6.93 -10.92 -15.00
CA TYR A 19 -8.17 -10.53 -14.32
C TYR A 19 -8.31 -9.00 -14.20
N THR A 20 -7.23 -8.30 -13.83
CA THR A 20 -7.27 -6.84 -13.65
C THR A 20 -7.47 -6.09 -14.96
N ARG A 21 -6.89 -6.59 -16.06
CA ARG A 21 -7.09 -6.03 -17.42
C ARG A 21 -8.45 -6.38 -18.03
N GLY A 22 -9.05 -7.51 -17.66
CA GLY A 22 -10.32 -7.99 -18.20
C GLY A 22 -11.50 -7.72 -17.28
N ASP A 23 -11.92 -8.74 -16.53
CA ASP A 23 -13.16 -8.76 -15.77
C ASP A 23 -13.26 -7.63 -14.73
N TYR A 24 -12.16 -7.30 -14.06
CA TYR A 24 -12.13 -6.22 -13.07
C TYR A 24 -12.45 -4.86 -13.72
N ALA A 25 -11.72 -4.50 -14.78
CA ALA A 25 -11.95 -3.26 -15.51
C ALA A 25 -13.37 -3.21 -16.11
N THR A 26 -13.84 -4.32 -16.66
CA THR A 26 -15.20 -4.44 -17.22
C THR A 26 -16.27 -4.23 -16.14
N ALA A 27 -16.11 -4.85 -14.96
CA ALA A 27 -17.03 -4.70 -13.85
C ALA A 27 -17.07 -3.25 -13.32
N LEU A 28 -15.91 -2.57 -13.25
CA LEU A 28 -15.85 -1.15 -12.88
C LEU A 28 -16.58 -0.26 -13.89
N MET A 29 -16.43 -0.52 -15.19
CA MET A 29 -17.09 0.25 -16.25
C MET A 29 -18.61 0.07 -16.24
N LYS A 30 -19.10 -1.17 -16.01
CA LYS A 30 -20.53 -1.44 -15.88
C LYS A 30 -21.11 -0.81 -14.61
N GLY A 31 -20.41 -0.93 -13.49
CA GLY A 31 -20.84 -0.38 -12.21
C GLY A 31 -22.30 -0.74 -11.88
N ARG A 32 -23.14 0.28 -11.67
CA ARG A 32 -24.55 0.10 -11.29
C ARG A 32 -25.42 -0.56 -12.37
N SER A 33 -25.02 -0.54 -13.64
CA SER A 33 -25.79 -1.17 -14.72
C SER A 33 -25.72 -2.69 -14.70
N ASP A 34 -24.77 -3.26 -13.96
CA ASP A 34 -24.61 -4.71 -13.80
C ASP A 34 -24.20 -5.06 -12.35
N PRO A 35 -25.19 -5.18 -11.44
CA PRO A 35 -24.93 -5.54 -10.05
C PRO A 35 -24.26 -6.91 -9.91
N GLN A 36 -24.54 -7.86 -10.80
CA GLN A 36 -23.95 -9.20 -10.74
C GLN A 36 -22.45 -9.16 -11.05
N ALA A 37 -22.04 -8.38 -12.04
CA ALA A 37 -20.61 -8.14 -12.33
C ALA A 37 -19.91 -7.46 -11.15
N THR A 38 -20.56 -6.47 -10.51
CA THR A 38 -20.04 -5.82 -9.30
C THR A 38 -19.84 -6.84 -8.17
N GLU A 39 -20.82 -7.70 -7.91
CA GLU A 39 -20.70 -8.74 -6.88
C GLU A 39 -19.59 -9.76 -7.17
N ALA A 40 -19.43 -10.16 -8.44
CA ALA A 40 -18.33 -11.04 -8.86
C ALA A 40 -16.96 -10.39 -8.63
N MET A 41 -16.82 -9.11 -9.00
CA MET A 41 -15.62 -8.32 -8.76
C MET A 41 -15.29 -8.24 -7.27
N LEU A 42 -16.26 -7.92 -6.41
CA LEU A 42 -16.06 -7.84 -4.96
C LEU A 42 -15.54 -9.17 -4.40
N ARG A 43 -16.17 -10.31 -4.75
CA ARG A 43 -15.72 -11.63 -4.31
C ARG A 43 -14.28 -11.93 -4.74
N ARG A 44 -13.94 -11.62 -5.99
CA ARG A 44 -12.59 -11.88 -6.52
C ARG A 44 -11.54 -10.98 -5.87
N VAL A 45 -11.83 -9.70 -5.65
CA VAL A 45 -10.93 -8.78 -4.93
C VAL A 45 -10.71 -9.24 -3.49
N THR A 46 -11.77 -9.65 -2.78
CA THR A 46 -11.67 -10.23 -1.43
C THR A 46 -10.73 -11.44 -1.43
N ALA A 47 -10.91 -12.37 -2.37
CA ALA A 47 -10.06 -13.56 -2.46
C ALA A 47 -8.59 -13.24 -2.77
N LEU A 48 -8.32 -12.28 -3.66
CA LEU A 48 -6.96 -11.89 -4.04
C LEU A 48 -6.21 -11.17 -2.92
N THR A 49 -6.93 -10.43 -2.09
CA THR A 49 -6.34 -9.54 -1.08
C THR A 49 -6.34 -10.15 0.32
N GLY A 50 -7.24 -11.10 0.58
CA GLY A 50 -7.48 -11.69 1.89
C GLY A 50 -8.05 -10.71 2.91
N LEU A 51 -8.59 -9.58 2.45
CA LEU A 51 -9.22 -8.58 3.31
C LEU A 51 -10.61 -9.00 3.76
N ASP A 52 -11.11 -8.34 4.80
CA ASP A 52 -12.49 -8.47 5.22
C ASP A 52 -13.48 -8.12 4.08
N PRO A 53 -14.49 -8.97 3.80
CA PRO A 53 -15.43 -8.74 2.71
C PRO A 53 -16.26 -7.45 2.86
N GLN A 54 -16.58 -7.03 4.09
CA GLN A 54 -17.31 -5.79 4.34
C GLN A 54 -16.43 -4.58 4.02
N PHE A 55 -15.14 -4.62 4.36
CA PHE A 55 -14.20 -3.58 3.96
C PHE A 55 -14.08 -3.46 2.44
N VAL A 56 -13.87 -4.57 1.74
CA VAL A 56 -13.77 -4.57 0.26
C VAL A 56 -15.05 -4.04 -0.38
N ARG A 57 -16.22 -4.40 0.18
CA ARG A 57 -17.51 -3.90 -0.27
C ARG A 57 -17.66 -2.39 -0.05
N ARG A 58 -17.30 -1.87 1.13
CA ARG A 58 -17.31 -0.42 1.41
C ARG A 58 -16.37 0.35 0.47
N ALA A 59 -15.23 -0.23 0.11
CA ALA A 59 -14.31 0.32 -0.87
C ALA A 59 -14.79 0.14 -2.33
N GLY A 60 -15.92 -0.54 -2.57
CA GLY A 60 -16.42 -0.83 -3.92
C GLY A 60 -15.42 -1.61 -4.78
N GLY A 61 -14.59 -2.45 -4.17
CA GLY A 61 -13.52 -3.21 -4.83
C GLY A 61 -12.32 -2.35 -5.28
N ARG A 62 -12.26 -1.08 -4.89
CA ARG A 62 -11.19 -0.12 -5.23
C ARG A 62 -10.38 0.20 -3.97
N LEU A 63 -9.31 -0.54 -3.77
CA LEU A 63 -8.50 -0.42 -2.56
C LEU A 63 -7.46 0.68 -2.70
N GLU A 64 -7.45 1.62 -1.77
CA GLU A 64 -6.31 2.52 -1.57
C GLU A 64 -5.19 1.76 -0.85
N THR A 65 -3.94 2.04 -1.20
CA THR A 65 -2.77 1.26 -0.75
C THR A 65 -2.54 1.33 0.76
N GLN A 66 -2.59 2.52 1.37
CA GLN A 66 -2.48 2.66 2.83
C GLN A 66 -3.65 2.01 3.55
N ALA A 67 -4.87 2.16 3.02
CA ALA A 67 -6.06 1.52 3.57
C ALA A 67 -5.93 -0.02 3.56
N TYR A 68 -5.36 -0.61 2.49
CA TYR A 68 -5.03 -2.04 2.44
C TYR A 68 -3.95 -2.42 3.46
N LEU A 69 -2.84 -1.68 3.53
CA LEU A 69 -1.73 -1.96 4.46
C LEU A 69 -2.13 -1.81 5.92
N ARG A 70 -3.17 -1.03 6.19
CA ARG A 70 -3.79 -0.90 7.51
C ARG A 70 -4.77 -2.03 7.81
N GLU A 71 -5.75 -2.29 6.94
CA GLU A 71 -6.72 -3.39 7.13
C GLU A 71 -6.04 -4.73 7.38
N VAL A 72 -5.05 -5.05 6.56
CA VAL A 72 -4.49 -6.40 6.51
C VAL A 72 -3.74 -6.81 7.79
N PHE A 73 -3.51 -5.84 8.68
CA PHE A 73 -2.85 -5.98 9.96
C PHE A 73 -3.65 -5.37 11.12
N ARG A 74 -4.91 -4.97 10.86
CA ARG A 74 -5.76 -4.26 11.84
C ARG A 74 -6.07 -5.12 13.07
N ASP A 75 -6.30 -6.40 12.86
CA ASP A 75 -6.52 -7.39 13.91
C ASP A 75 -5.32 -7.53 14.87
N LYS A 76 -4.11 -7.21 14.38
CA LYS A 76 -2.86 -7.23 15.15
C LYS A 76 -2.50 -5.89 15.78
N GLY A 77 -3.25 -4.82 15.49
CA GLY A 77 -2.91 -3.47 15.93
C GLY A 77 -1.59 -2.95 15.34
N THR A 78 -1.23 -3.42 14.15
CA THR A 78 0.00 -3.03 13.44
C THR A 78 -0.32 -2.44 12.08
N LEU A 79 0.63 -1.67 11.55
CA LEU A 79 0.59 -1.07 10.22
C LEU A 79 1.74 -1.64 9.37
N GLY A 80 1.48 -1.94 8.10
CA GLY A 80 2.52 -2.33 7.14
C GLY A 80 3.12 -1.15 6.38
N SER A 81 4.37 -1.30 5.94
CA SER A 81 5.04 -0.31 5.09
C SER A 81 4.63 -0.42 3.61
N ARG A 82 4.58 0.74 2.93
CA ARG A 82 4.43 0.86 1.48
C ARG A 82 5.67 0.39 0.72
N TYR A 83 6.84 0.41 1.35
CA TYR A 83 8.12 0.05 0.73
C TYR A 83 8.39 -1.46 0.83
N ASP A 84 7.97 -2.09 1.92
CA ASP A 84 7.94 -3.54 2.09
C ASP A 84 6.75 -3.92 3.00
N SER A 85 5.77 -4.62 2.42
CA SER A 85 4.55 -4.96 3.14
C SER A 85 4.74 -6.01 4.26
N ASN A 86 5.94 -6.61 4.36
CA ASN A 86 6.32 -7.50 5.46
C ASN A 86 6.93 -6.73 6.64
N VAL A 87 7.37 -5.48 6.44
CA VAL A 87 7.83 -4.62 7.53
C VAL A 87 6.63 -3.95 8.17
N THR A 88 6.42 -4.24 9.46
CA THR A 88 5.30 -3.72 10.23
C THR A 88 5.78 -3.02 11.49
N ALA A 89 5.03 -2.02 11.95
CA ALA A 89 5.20 -1.41 13.28
C ALA A 89 3.85 -1.31 14.00
N PHE A 90 3.90 -1.10 15.32
CA PHE A 90 2.70 -0.82 16.09
C PHE A 90 2.02 0.44 15.58
N ASP A 91 0.70 0.35 15.38
CA ASP A 91 -0.10 1.52 15.06
C ASP A 91 -0.67 2.10 16.37
N PRO A 92 -0.27 3.32 16.77
CA PRO A 92 -0.83 3.97 17.96
C PRO A 92 -2.32 4.34 17.83
N PHE A 93 -2.87 4.29 16.62
CA PHE A 93 -4.26 4.67 16.35
C PHE A 93 -5.02 3.56 15.62
N PRO A 94 -5.03 2.28 16.04
CA PRO A 94 -5.43 1.14 15.21
C PRO A 94 -6.91 1.14 14.75
N ASN A 95 -7.75 1.90 15.44
CA ASN A 95 -9.18 2.03 15.16
C ASN A 95 -9.54 3.28 14.35
N ASP A 96 -8.59 4.19 14.10
CA ASP A 96 -8.87 5.37 13.27
C ASP A 96 -9.20 4.96 11.82
N PRO A 97 -10.11 5.68 11.14
CA PRO A 97 -10.49 5.38 9.76
C PRO A 97 -9.34 5.61 8.79
N GLU A 98 -8.42 6.52 9.13
CA GLU A 98 -7.24 6.89 8.34
C GLU A 98 -5.95 6.54 9.08
N GLN A 99 -4.87 6.36 8.32
CA GLN A 99 -3.54 6.22 8.90
C GLN A 99 -3.05 7.59 9.35
N ARG A 100 -2.67 7.69 10.62
CA ARG A 100 -2.07 8.90 11.21
C ARG A 100 -0.58 8.76 11.55
N ALA A 101 -0.11 7.54 11.70
CA ALA A 101 1.30 7.25 11.96
C ALA A 101 2.12 7.29 10.66
N ASN A 102 3.43 7.54 10.79
CA ASN A 102 4.37 7.42 9.68
C ASN A 102 4.44 5.98 9.15
N ASP A 103 4.93 5.84 7.93
CA ASP A 103 5.23 4.53 7.35
C ASP A 103 6.36 3.82 8.15
N PRO A 104 6.17 2.55 8.57
CA PRO A 104 7.13 1.84 9.42
C PRO A 104 8.57 1.82 8.89
N LEU A 105 8.76 1.60 7.59
CA LEU A 105 10.10 1.51 7.03
C LEU A 105 10.64 2.92 6.77
N LEU A 106 9.82 3.80 6.20
CA LEU A 106 10.21 5.18 5.90
C LEU A 106 10.77 5.89 7.13
N ASP A 107 10.05 5.80 8.25
CA ASP A 107 10.42 6.44 9.51
C ASP A 107 11.84 6.04 9.95
N SER A 108 12.19 4.76 9.77
CA SER A 108 13.53 4.25 10.09
C SER A 108 14.63 4.68 9.12
N ILE A 109 14.30 4.96 7.85
CA ILE A 109 15.30 5.27 6.81
C ILE A 109 15.45 6.76 6.50
N ILE A 110 14.55 7.63 6.97
CA ILE A 110 14.65 9.10 6.74
C ILE A 110 16.02 9.63 7.19
N ALA A 111 16.44 9.35 8.43
CA ALA A 111 17.70 9.85 8.95
C ALA A 111 18.93 9.38 8.13
N PRO A 112 19.16 8.06 7.94
CA PRO A 112 20.35 7.61 7.20
C PRO A 112 20.35 8.02 5.73
N THR A 113 19.20 8.03 5.05
CA THR A 113 19.13 8.46 3.63
C THR A 113 19.35 9.97 3.49
N THR A 114 18.84 10.76 4.44
CA THR A 114 19.11 12.21 4.51
C THR A 114 20.59 12.47 4.70
N THR A 115 21.24 11.78 5.65
CA THR A 115 22.67 11.92 5.89
C THR A 115 23.49 11.57 4.64
N ALA A 116 23.17 10.45 3.98
CA ALA A 116 23.86 10.04 2.77
C ALA A 116 23.72 11.07 1.64
N MET A 117 22.52 11.63 1.44
CA MET A 117 22.28 12.62 0.41
C MET A 117 22.99 13.95 0.71
N VAL A 118 22.96 14.40 1.96
CA VAL A 118 23.69 15.61 2.39
C VAL A 118 25.20 15.42 2.23
N ASP A 119 25.74 14.26 2.60
CA ASP A 119 27.16 13.94 2.41
C ASP A 119 27.54 13.96 0.92
N PHE A 120 26.76 13.29 0.08
CA PHE A 120 26.98 13.23 -1.36
C PHE A 120 26.97 14.63 -2.00
N VAL A 121 25.93 15.43 -1.75
CA VAL A 121 25.77 16.73 -2.40
C VAL A 121 26.84 17.74 -1.96
N THR A 122 27.27 17.66 -0.69
CA THR A 122 28.25 18.61 -0.15
C THR A 122 29.70 18.21 -0.44
N ARG A 123 30.04 16.92 -0.35
CA ARG A 123 31.43 16.44 -0.44
C ARG A 123 31.81 15.91 -1.81
N VAL A 124 30.88 15.29 -2.54
CA VAL A 124 31.14 14.71 -3.87
C VAL A 124 30.79 15.71 -4.96
N VAL A 125 29.57 16.24 -4.94
CA VAL A 125 29.12 17.23 -5.94
C VAL A 125 29.75 18.60 -5.67
N GLY A 126 30.03 18.92 -4.40
CA GLY A 126 30.62 20.20 -4.00
C GLY A 126 29.63 21.35 -3.93
N TRP A 127 28.33 21.08 -3.96
CA TRP A 127 27.30 22.11 -3.79
C TRP A 127 27.18 22.46 -2.31
N LYS A 128 27.77 23.61 -1.96
CA LYS A 128 27.78 24.16 -0.60
C LYS A 128 26.76 25.29 -0.51
N VAL A 129 25.62 24.99 0.10
CA VAL A 129 24.58 25.98 0.41
C VAL A 129 24.45 26.10 1.92
N ASP A 130 24.30 27.32 2.42
CA ASP A 130 23.96 27.58 3.82
C ASP A 130 22.44 27.51 3.99
N ALA A 131 21.90 26.29 3.86
CA ALA A 131 20.48 26.00 4.00
C ALA A 131 20.26 24.63 4.64
N ARG A 132 19.14 24.47 5.34
CA ARG A 132 18.73 23.19 5.92
C ARG A 132 18.24 22.27 4.81
N TYR A 133 18.80 21.06 4.74
CA TYR A 133 18.22 19.99 3.95
C TYR A 133 16.95 19.46 4.63
N GLN A 134 15.83 19.50 3.93
CA GLN A 134 14.54 18.97 4.38
C GLN A 134 14.18 17.74 3.55
N ALA A 135 14.31 16.56 4.13
CA ALA A 135 13.82 15.33 3.50
C ALA A 135 12.30 15.33 3.49
N LEU A 136 11.70 14.95 2.36
CA LEU A 136 10.25 14.91 2.15
C LEU A 136 9.60 16.27 2.45
N ASN A 137 10.16 17.36 1.92
CA ASN A 137 9.58 18.68 2.11
C ASN A 137 8.22 18.80 1.41
N TYR A 138 7.20 19.29 2.13
CA TYR A 138 5.85 19.54 1.62
C TYR A 138 5.45 21.02 1.67
N ASP A 139 6.38 21.90 2.06
CA ASP A 139 6.22 23.35 1.99
C ASP A 139 6.22 23.88 0.53
#